data_AF-A0A9Y4NLV4-F1
#
_entry.id   AF-A0A9Y4NLV4-F1
#
_cell.length_a   1.000
_cell.length_b   1.000
_cell.length_c   1.000
_cell.angle_alpha   90.00
_cell.angle_beta   90.00
_cell.angle_gamma   90.00
#
_symmetry.space_group_name_H-M   'P 1'
#
loop_
_entity.id
_entity.type
_entity.pdbx_description
1 polymer ?
#
loop_
_entity_poly.entity_id
_entity_poly.type
_entity_poly.pdbx_seq_one_letter_code
_entity_poly.pdbx_strand_id
1 'polypeptide(L)'
;MAALPAQIQGLQSDEDGTRILKVKVIAGIGLAKKDILGASDPYTRMSLYDPVNGEIAGLQTKTIKKTLDPKWNEEFFFRVDPSKHRLLLEVFDENRLDGTRILKVKVIAGIGLAKKDILGASDPYTRMSLYDPVNGEIAGLQTKTIKKTLDPKWNEEFFFRVDPSKHRLLLEVFDENRLDFQ
;
A
#
# COMPACT_ATOMS: atom_id res chain seq x y z
N MET A 1 15.74 -36.88 -14.50
CA MET A 1 15.93 -36.04 -13.29
C MET A 1 14.70 -36.24 -12.42
N ALA A 2 14.85 -36.84 -11.24
CA ALA A 2 13.73 -36.99 -10.31
C ALA A 2 13.45 -35.61 -9.67
N ALA A 3 12.20 -35.13 -9.73
CA ALA A 3 11.80 -33.94 -9.01
C ALA A 3 12.05 -34.16 -7.51
N LEU A 4 12.61 -33.15 -6.83
CA LEU A 4 12.73 -33.15 -5.37
C LEU A 4 11.35 -33.48 -4.77
N PRO A 5 11.24 -34.34 -3.74
CA PRO A 5 9.96 -34.57 -3.09
C PRO A 5 9.44 -33.21 -2.60
N ALA A 6 8.22 -32.86 -3.00
CA ALA A 6 7.59 -31.62 -2.58
C ALA A 6 7.66 -31.53 -1.04
N GLN A 7 8.24 -30.45 -0.53
CA GLN A 7 8.46 -30.29 0.91
C GLN A 7 7.11 -30.30 1.63
N ILE A 8 6.85 -31.34 2.42
CA ILE A 8 5.62 -31.46 3.21
C ILE A 8 5.78 -30.60 4.46
N GLN A 9 4.92 -29.59 4.61
CA GLN A 9 4.90 -28.71 5.78
C GLN A 9 3.80 -29.12 6.78
N GLY A 10 3.90 -28.68 8.03
CA GLY A 10 2.96 -29.04 9.11
C GLY A 10 3.59 -29.96 10.16
N LEU A 11 2.77 -30.82 10.79
CA LEU A 11 3.20 -31.66 11.91
C LEU A 11 4.39 -32.58 11.55
N GLN A 12 5.33 -32.74 12.50
CA GLN A 12 6.49 -33.62 12.39
C GLN A 12 6.12 -35.06 12.78
N SER A 13 5.67 -35.84 11.78
CA SER A 13 5.44 -37.31 11.79
C SER A 13 4.40 -37.93 12.74
N ASP A 14 3.66 -38.87 12.14
CA ASP A 14 2.99 -40.09 12.64
C ASP A 14 2.16 -40.05 13.92
N GLU A 15 1.70 -38.88 14.37
CA GLU A 15 0.56 -38.85 15.28
C GLU A 15 -0.63 -39.57 14.63
N ASP A 16 -1.17 -40.57 15.35
CA ASP A 16 -2.33 -41.35 14.92
C ASP A 16 -3.47 -40.41 14.51
N GLY A 17 -3.85 -40.46 13.23
CA GLY A 17 -4.92 -39.64 12.67
C GLY A 17 -4.48 -38.54 11.71
N THR A 18 -3.17 -38.27 11.56
CA THR A 18 -2.71 -37.30 10.56
C THR A 18 -2.80 -37.84 9.13
N ARG A 19 -3.01 -36.94 8.15
CA ARG A 19 -3.13 -37.22 6.71
C ARG A 19 -2.39 -36.16 5.91
N ILE A 20 -2.05 -36.47 4.66
CA ILE A 20 -1.49 -35.50 3.72
C ILE A 20 -2.60 -34.84 2.91
N LEU A 21 -2.71 -33.52 3.04
CA LEU A 21 -3.57 -32.68 2.22
C LEU A 21 -2.74 -32.05 1.09
N LYS A 22 -3.08 -32.39 -0.15
CA LYS A 22 -2.56 -31.72 -1.35
C LYS A 22 -3.47 -30.56 -1.72
N VAL A 23 -2.91 -29.36 -1.87
CA VAL A 23 -3.62 -28.13 -2.22
C VAL A 23 -3.04 -27.58 -3.51
N LYS A 24 -3.88 -27.33 -4.51
CA LYS A 24 -3.46 -26.65 -5.74
C LYS A 24 -4.11 -25.28 -5.83
N VAL A 25 -3.30 -24.23 -5.77
CA VAL A 25 -3.77 -22.85 -5.96
C VAL A 25 -3.67 -22.53 -7.44
N ILE A 26 -4.82 -22.52 -8.13
CA ILE A 26 -4.89 -22.39 -9.59
C ILE A 26 -4.83 -20.91 -9.99
N ALA A 27 -5.82 -20.12 -9.58
CA ALA A 27 -5.97 -18.73 -10.01
C ALA A 27 -6.83 -17.91 -9.05
N GLY A 28 -6.66 -16.58 -9.10
CA GLY A 28 -7.63 -15.59 -8.63
C GLY A 28 -8.36 -15.01 -9.84
N ILE A 29 -9.63 -14.66 -9.70
CA ILE A 29 -10.45 -14.12 -10.79
C ILE A 29 -11.11 -12.83 -10.31
N GLY A 30 -10.92 -11.75 -11.05
CA GLY A 30 -11.54 -10.45 -10.75
C GLY A 30 -11.22 -9.92 -9.35
N LEU A 31 -9.97 -10.04 -8.91
CA LEU A 31 -9.56 -9.53 -7.60
C LEU A 31 -9.84 -8.02 -7.47
N ALA A 32 -10.19 -7.58 -6.27
CA ALA A 32 -10.45 -6.17 -6.03
C ALA A 32 -9.20 -5.32 -6.29
N LYS A 33 -9.36 -4.20 -7.00
CA LYS A 33 -8.32 -3.17 -7.11
C LYS A 33 -8.08 -2.57 -5.73
N LYS A 34 -7.01 -3.01 -5.07
CA LYS A 34 -6.59 -2.43 -3.78
C LYS A 34 -5.68 -1.20 -3.98
N ASP A 35 -5.18 -0.98 -5.20
CA ASP A 35 -4.40 0.19 -5.59
C ASP A 35 -5.19 1.16 -6.50
N ILE A 36 -5.18 2.45 -6.15
CA ILE A 36 -5.88 3.52 -6.89
C ILE A 36 -5.10 3.96 -8.15
N LEU A 37 -3.78 3.69 -8.20
CA LEU A 37 -2.87 4.15 -9.25
C LEU A 37 -2.16 3.01 -10.00
N GLY A 38 -2.56 1.75 -9.81
CA GLY A 38 -1.90 0.59 -10.44
C GLY A 38 -2.71 -0.70 -10.36
N ALA A 39 -2.22 -1.74 -11.03
CA ALA A 39 -2.72 -3.11 -10.92
C ALA A 39 -2.08 -3.80 -9.70
N SER A 40 -2.84 -4.65 -9.01
CA SER A 40 -2.37 -5.39 -7.83
C SER A 40 -1.27 -6.39 -8.16
N ASP A 41 -0.44 -6.72 -7.17
CA ASP A 41 0.58 -7.78 -7.23
C ASP A 41 0.14 -8.95 -6.31
N PRO A 42 -0.85 -9.75 -6.72
CA PRO A 42 -1.44 -10.74 -5.83
C PRO A 42 -0.58 -11.98 -5.58
N TYR A 43 -0.65 -12.48 -4.34
CA TYR A 43 -0.22 -13.81 -3.92
C TYR A 43 -1.26 -14.43 -2.96
N THR A 44 -1.29 -15.76 -2.86
CA THR A 44 -2.14 -16.47 -1.90
C THR A 44 -1.28 -17.07 -0.80
N ARG A 45 -1.60 -16.78 0.46
CA ARG A 45 -1.03 -17.45 1.63
C ARG A 45 -1.99 -18.57 2.06
N MET A 46 -1.46 -19.75 2.33
CA MET A 46 -2.17 -20.82 3.00
C MET A 46 -1.58 -21.03 4.39
N SER A 47 -2.42 -20.89 5.42
CA SER A 47 -2.05 -21.03 6.82
C SER A 47 -2.81 -22.21 7.45
N LEU A 48 -2.08 -23.21 7.91
CA LEU A 48 -2.60 -24.32 8.70
C LEU A 48 -2.72 -23.86 10.15
N TYR A 49 -3.90 -24.01 10.74
CA TYR A 49 -4.25 -23.45 12.05
C TYR A 49 -4.94 -24.49 12.93
N ASP A 50 -4.59 -24.47 14.22
CA ASP A 50 -5.31 -25.11 15.32
C ASP A 50 -6.15 -24.04 16.05
N PRO A 51 -7.49 -24.22 16.16
CA PRO A 51 -8.40 -23.37 16.93
C PRO A 51 -7.95 -22.97 18.34
N VAL A 52 -7.16 -23.81 18.99
CA VAL A 52 -6.66 -23.62 20.34
C VAL A 52 -5.26 -23.00 20.33
N ASN A 53 -4.38 -23.48 19.45
CA ASN A 53 -2.94 -23.22 19.54
C ASN A 53 -2.40 -22.17 18.55
N GLY A 54 -3.17 -21.77 17.53
CA GLY A 54 -2.71 -20.80 16.55
C GLY A 54 -2.23 -21.39 15.23
N GLU A 55 -1.50 -20.58 14.46
CA GLU A 55 -0.92 -20.99 13.17
C GLU A 55 0.22 -22.00 13.40
N ILE A 56 0.13 -23.16 12.76
CA ILE A 56 1.11 -24.25 12.81
C ILE A 56 2.15 -24.10 11.69
N ALA A 57 1.69 -23.77 10.48
CA ALA A 57 2.54 -23.63 9.30
C ALA A 57 1.89 -22.70 8.27
N GLY A 58 2.72 -21.88 7.62
CA GLY A 58 2.31 -21.00 6.54
C GLY A 58 3.14 -21.24 5.28
N LEU A 59 2.47 -21.32 4.13
CA LEU A 59 3.10 -21.32 2.82
C LEU A 59 2.43 -20.25 1.95
N GLN A 60 3.07 -19.83 0.87
CA GLN A 60 2.47 -18.91 -0.08
C GLN A 60 2.85 -19.23 -1.51
N THR A 61 2.00 -18.82 -2.44
CA THR A 61 2.33 -18.79 -3.86
C THR A 61 3.36 -17.71 -4.13
N LYS A 62 3.97 -17.77 -5.32
CA LYS A 62 4.67 -16.63 -5.90
C LYS A 62 3.68 -15.48 -6.10
N THR A 63 4.22 -14.27 -6.07
CA THR A 63 3.48 -13.08 -6.49
C THR A 63 3.43 -12.99 -8.01
N ILE A 64 2.26 -12.69 -8.56
CA ILE A 64 2.11 -12.36 -9.98
C ILE A 64 1.85 -10.86 -10.07
N LYS A 65 2.73 -10.14 -10.75
CA LYS A 65 2.68 -8.68 -10.79
C LYS A 65 1.58 -8.17 -11.70
N LYS A 66 1.00 -7.03 -11.32
CA LYS A 66 0.12 -6.16 -12.12
C LYS A 66 -1.06 -6.89 -12.76
N THR A 67 -1.76 -7.70 -11.99
CA THR A 67 -2.94 -8.43 -12.47
C THR A 67 -4.03 -8.54 -11.40
N LEU A 68 -5.28 -8.56 -11.84
CA LEU A 68 -6.44 -8.94 -11.01
C LEU A 68 -6.89 -10.38 -11.28
N ASP A 69 -6.27 -11.05 -12.24
CA ASP A 69 -6.56 -12.42 -12.66
C ASP A 69 -5.28 -13.28 -12.63
N PRO A 70 -4.61 -13.41 -11.47
CA PRO A 70 -3.37 -14.18 -11.36
C PRO A 70 -3.63 -15.68 -11.62
N LYS A 71 -2.69 -16.33 -12.33
CA LYS A 71 -2.67 -17.78 -12.54
C LYS A 71 -1.43 -18.40 -11.91
N TRP A 72 -1.51 -18.80 -10.65
CA TRP A 72 -0.38 -19.37 -9.90
C TRP A 72 -0.04 -20.79 -10.34
N ASN A 73 -1.04 -21.67 -10.41
CA ASN A 73 -0.87 -23.11 -10.71
C ASN A 73 0.16 -23.81 -9.81
N GLU A 74 0.23 -23.45 -8.54
CA GLU A 74 1.18 -23.99 -7.57
C GLU A 74 0.56 -25.06 -6.69
N GLU A 75 1.34 -26.09 -6.34
CA GLU A 75 0.91 -27.22 -5.52
C GLU A 75 1.67 -27.26 -4.20
N PHE A 76 0.92 -27.43 -3.10
CA PHE A 76 1.42 -27.46 -1.73
C PHE A 76 0.93 -28.71 -1.01
N PHE A 77 1.70 -29.17 -0.03
CA PHE A 77 1.42 -30.39 0.71
C PHE A 77 1.51 -30.10 2.21
N PHE A 78 0.42 -30.35 2.92
CA PHE A 78 0.32 -30.16 4.36
C PHE A 78 0.07 -31.50 5.04
N ARG A 79 0.78 -31.79 6.13
CA ARG A 79 0.37 -32.84 7.07
C ARG A 79 -0.59 -32.25 8.08
N VAL A 80 -1.81 -32.79 8.14
CA VAL A 80 -2.93 -32.25 8.92
C VAL A 80 -3.61 -33.34 9.74
N ASP A 81 -4.15 -33.00 10.90
CA ASP A 81 -5.21 -33.76 11.56
C ASP A 81 -6.57 -33.22 11.07
N PRO A 82 -7.33 -33.96 10.25
CA PRO A 82 -8.59 -33.47 9.68
C PRO A 82 -9.67 -33.14 10.73
N SER A 83 -9.57 -33.72 11.93
CA SER A 83 -10.54 -33.48 13.00
C SER A 83 -10.28 -32.15 13.74
N LYS A 84 -9.03 -31.69 13.79
CA LYS A 84 -8.61 -30.53 14.59
C LYS A 84 -8.27 -29.31 13.74
N HIS A 85 -7.54 -29.50 12.65
CA HIS A 85 -6.92 -28.38 11.94
C HIS A 85 -7.87 -27.71 10.96
N ARG A 86 -7.56 -26.46 10.63
CA ARG A 86 -8.18 -25.68 9.57
C ARG A 86 -7.10 -25.16 8.63
N LEU A 87 -7.40 -25.11 7.34
CA LEU A 87 -6.55 -24.46 6.36
C LEU A 87 -7.23 -23.17 5.93
N LEU A 88 -6.61 -22.03 6.24
CA LEU A 88 -7.04 -20.72 5.81
C LEU A 88 -6.30 -20.33 4.53
N LEU A 89 -7.04 -19.83 3.53
CA LEU A 89 -6.46 -19.29 2.30
C LEU A 89 -6.81 -17.81 2.22
N GLU A 90 -5.79 -16.97 2.07
CA GLU A 90 -5.93 -15.53 2.01
C GLU A 90 -5.17 -14.96 0.81
N VAL A 91 -5.82 -14.06 0.08
CA VAL A 91 -5.21 -13.38 -1.06
C VAL A 91 -4.72 -11.99 -0.62
N PHE A 92 -3.42 -11.82 -0.71
CA PHE A 92 -2.70 -10.59 -0.40
C PHE A 92 -2.25 -9.90 -1.68
N ASP A 93 -1.80 -8.66 -1.55
CA ASP A 93 -1.22 -7.84 -2.61
C ASP A 93 0.15 -7.37 -2.11
N GLU A 94 1.24 -7.83 -2.73
CA GLU A 94 2.62 -7.56 -2.28
C GLU A 94 2.96 -6.06 -2.34
N ASN A 95 2.34 -5.30 -3.25
CA ASN A 95 2.51 -3.85 -3.34
C ASN A 95 1.67 -3.09 -2.32
N ARG A 96 0.81 -3.77 -1.56
CA ARG A 96 0.17 -3.18 -0.41
C ARG A 96 1.22 -3.07 0.68
N LEU A 97 1.92 -1.93 0.72
CA LEU A 97 2.59 -1.46 1.93
C LEU A 97 1.52 -1.47 3.04
N ASP A 98 1.57 -2.49 3.89
CA ASP A 98 0.56 -2.82 4.88
C ASP A 98 0.35 -1.63 5.81
N GLY A 99 -0.68 -0.83 5.53
CA GLY A 99 -0.95 0.40 6.28
C GLY A 99 -1.22 1.60 5.40
N THR A 100 -0.76 1.62 4.15
CA THR A 100 -0.97 2.80 3.29
C THR A 100 -2.44 3.00 2.90
N ARG A 101 -2.84 4.27 2.79
CA ARG A 101 -4.18 4.78 2.45
C ARG A 101 -4.03 5.95 1.48
N ILE A 102 -5.11 6.32 0.80
CA ILE A 102 -5.13 7.50 -0.06
C ILE A 102 -5.71 8.67 0.73
N LEU A 103 -4.92 9.72 0.88
CA LEU A 103 -5.33 11.01 1.42
C LEU A 103 -5.64 11.94 0.25
N LYS A 104 -6.91 12.34 0.13
CA LYS A 104 -7.33 13.39 -0.80
C LYS A 104 -7.27 14.73 -0.08
N VAL A 105 -6.57 15.70 -0.67
CA VAL A 105 -6.41 17.06 -0.14
C VAL A 105 -6.97 18.04 -1.14
N LYS A 106 -7.90 18.89 -0.72
CA LYS A 106 -8.41 19.98 -1.54
C LYS A 106 -7.93 21.31 -0.98
N VAL A 107 -7.09 22.01 -1.73
CA VAL A 107 -6.61 23.35 -1.37
C VAL A 107 -7.57 24.36 -1.98
N ILE A 108 -8.40 24.98 -1.13
CA ILE A 108 -9.50 25.85 -1.59
C ILE A 108 -9.01 27.28 -1.79
N ALA A 109 -8.53 27.93 -0.72
CA ALA A 109 -8.17 29.33 -0.74
C ALA A 109 -7.22 29.71 0.41
N GLY A 110 -6.48 30.81 0.24
CA GLY A 110 -5.85 31.58 1.31
C GLY A 110 -6.70 32.81 1.60
N ILE A 111 -6.71 33.28 2.85
CA ILE A 111 -7.51 34.45 3.27
C ILE A 111 -6.59 35.37 4.07
N GLY A 112 -6.48 36.63 3.65
CA GLY A 112 -5.69 37.64 4.35
C GLY A 112 -4.21 37.26 4.52
N LEU A 113 -3.59 36.70 3.49
CA LEU A 113 -2.18 36.31 3.53
C LEU A 113 -1.27 37.51 3.84
N ALA A 114 -0.13 37.22 4.48
CA ALA A 114 0.85 38.26 4.79
C ALA A 114 1.45 38.84 3.52
N LYS A 115 1.50 40.18 3.45
CA LYS A 115 2.18 40.88 2.36
C LYS A 115 3.69 40.73 2.54
N LYS A 116 4.33 39.91 1.72
CA LYS A 116 5.79 39.73 1.75
C LYS A 116 6.53 40.77 0.90
N ASP A 117 5.86 41.35 -0.09
CA ASP A 117 6.46 42.39 -0.94
C ASP A 117 6.26 43.80 -0.39
N ILE A 118 7.38 44.52 -0.21
CA ILE A 118 7.39 45.92 0.26
C ILE A 118 6.73 46.85 -0.77
N LEU A 119 6.88 46.56 -2.07
CA LEU A 119 6.45 47.40 -3.20
C LEU A 119 5.44 46.73 -4.16
N GLY A 120 4.95 45.52 -3.84
CA GLY A 120 4.10 44.70 -4.71
C GLY A 120 2.95 44.01 -3.97
N ALA A 121 2.10 43.32 -4.72
CA ALA A 121 1.10 42.39 -4.18
C ALA A 121 1.63 40.97 -4.35
N SER A 122 1.54 40.14 -3.31
CA SER A 122 2.06 38.77 -3.31
C SER A 122 1.43 37.91 -4.41
N ASP A 123 2.21 36.96 -4.93
CA ASP A 123 1.88 35.92 -5.89
C ASP A 123 1.84 34.55 -5.18
N PRO A 124 0.82 34.26 -4.35
CA PRO A 124 0.84 33.07 -3.51
C PRO A 124 0.59 31.73 -4.23
N TYR A 125 1.26 30.69 -3.75
CA TYR A 125 0.96 29.28 -4.00
C TYR A 125 1.11 28.45 -2.72
N THR A 126 0.48 27.28 -2.66
CA THR A 126 0.65 26.32 -1.55
C THR A 126 1.48 25.13 -2.02
N ARG A 127 2.52 24.77 -1.27
CA ARG A 127 3.24 23.50 -1.42
C ARG A 127 2.76 22.52 -0.36
N MET A 128 2.50 21.29 -0.75
CA MET A 128 2.24 20.18 0.17
C MET A 128 3.35 19.14 0.06
N SER A 129 4.06 18.92 1.15
CA SER A 129 5.19 17.99 1.26
C SER A 129 4.81 16.83 2.16
N LEU A 130 4.74 15.62 1.60
CA LEU A 130 4.59 14.37 2.34
C LEU A 130 5.98 13.95 2.83
N TYR A 131 6.13 13.75 4.13
CA TYR A 131 7.41 13.34 4.72
C TYR A 131 7.27 12.17 5.69
N ASP A 132 8.31 11.35 5.74
CA ASP A 132 8.58 10.38 6.79
C ASP A 132 9.57 11.02 7.78
N PRO A 133 9.26 11.13 9.08
CA PRO A 133 10.15 11.74 10.07
C PRO A 133 11.56 11.12 10.13
N VAL A 134 11.72 9.86 9.69
CA VAL A 134 12.99 9.14 9.65
C VAL A 134 13.70 9.35 8.32
N ASN A 135 12.96 9.28 7.22
CA ASN A 135 13.54 9.20 5.86
C ASN A 135 13.51 10.52 5.08
N GLY A 136 12.84 11.56 5.59
CA GLY A 136 12.73 12.87 4.95
C GLY A 136 11.52 13.01 4.00
N GLU A 137 11.58 13.99 3.09
CA GLU A 137 10.51 14.26 2.12
C GLU A 137 10.35 13.09 1.13
N ILE A 138 9.14 12.54 1.06
CA ILE A 138 8.75 11.45 0.17
C ILE A 138 8.25 12.02 -1.16
N ALA A 139 7.42 13.07 -1.11
CA ALA A 139 6.81 13.68 -2.28
C ALA A 139 6.38 15.12 -2.00
N GLY A 140 6.58 16.02 -2.95
CA GLY A 140 6.10 17.40 -2.91
C GLY A 140 5.19 17.70 -4.10
N LEU A 141 4.03 18.30 -3.85
CA LEU A 141 3.12 18.84 -4.88
C LEU A 141 2.82 20.31 -4.56
N GLN A 142 2.38 21.08 -5.53
CA GLN A 142 2.00 22.47 -5.30
C GLN A 142 0.77 22.88 -6.12
N THR A 143 0.04 23.88 -5.62
CA THR A 143 -0.99 24.58 -6.38
C THR A 143 -0.36 25.46 -7.46
N LYS A 144 -1.19 25.94 -8.38
CA LYS A 144 -0.83 27.06 -9.24
C LYS A 144 -0.61 28.32 -8.40
N THR A 145 0.26 29.19 -8.90
CA THR A 145 0.39 30.55 -8.38
C THR A 145 -0.78 31.42 -8.82
N ILE A 146 -1.36 32.16 -7.88
CA ILE A 146 -2.35 33.20 -8.19
C ILE A 146 -1.70 34.55 -7.96
N LYS A 147 -1.65 35.37 -9.00
CA LYS A 147 -0.89 36.62 -8.96
C LYS A 147 -1.61 37.73 -8.20
N LYS A 148 -0.82 38.57 -7.52
CA LYS A 148 -1.20 39.86 -6.95
C LYS A 148 -2.44 39.81 -6.07
N THR A 149 -2.47 38.87 -5.13
CA THR A 149 -3.60 38.71 -4.21
C THR A 149 -3.14 38.23 -2.84
N LEU A 150 -3.81 38.69 -1.80
CA LEU A 150 -3.69 38.14 -0.44
C LEU A 150 -4.84 37.15 -0.14
N ASP A 151 -5.77 36.97 -1.07
CA ASP A 151 -6.95 36.10 -0.96
C ASP A 151 -7.05 35.13 -2.16
N PRO A 152 -6.02 34.29 -2.42
CA PRO A 152 -6.02 33.37 -3.56
C PRO A 152 -7.11 32.30 -3.44
N LYS A 153 -7.73 31.93 -4.56
CA LYS A 153 -8.69 30.81 -4.67
C LYS A 153 -8.18 29.74 -5.63
N TRP A 154 -7.51 28.72 -5.12
CA TRP A 154 -6.92 27.64 -5.92
C TRP A 154 -7.95 26.61 -6.37
N ASN A 155 -8.78 26.10 -5.45
CA ASN A 155 -9.74 25.01 -5.71
C ASN A 155 -9.13 23.76 -6.36
N GLU A 156 -7.90 23.42 -5.99
CA GLU A 156 -7.15 22.30 -6.56
C GLU A 156 -7.20 21.05 -5.66
N GLU A 157 -7.26 19.87 -6.26
CA GLU A 157 -7.33 18.58 -5.56
C GLU A 157 -6.07 17.76 -5.82
N PHE A 158 -5.54 17.16 -4.75
CA PHE A 158 -4.31 16.38 -4.75
C PHE A 158 -4.53 15.06 -4.02
N PHE A 159 -3.73 14.05 -4.37
CA PHE A 159 -3.84 12.72 -3.82
C PHE A 159 -2.47 12.24 -3.36
N PHE A 160 -2.37 11.80 -2.12
CA PHE A 160 -1.17 11.25 -1.53
C PHE A 160 -1.43 9.81 -1.09
N ARG A 161 -0.50 8.90 -1.42
CA ARG A 161 -0.46 7.60 -0.75
C ARG A 161 0.31 7.75 0.55
N VAL A 162 -0.36 7.54 1.68
CA VAL A 162 0.18 7.81 3.02
C VAL A 162 0.12 6.55 3.87
N ASP A 163 1.15 6.24 4.65
CA ASP A 163 1.02 5.38 5.83
C ASP A 163 0.53 6.28 6.99
N PRO A 164 -0.72 6.17 7.44
CA PRO A 164 -1.28 7.06 8.47
C PRO A 164 -0.54 7.00 9.80
N SER A 165 0.17 5.90 10.07
CA SER A 165 0.93 5.73 11.32
C SER A 165 2.28 6.46 11.29
N LYS A 166 2.87 6.65 10.09
CA LYS A 166 4.24 7.16 9.93
C LYS A 166 4.32 8.51 9.25
N HIS A 167 3.61 8.66 8.13
CA HIS A 167 3.78 9.83 7.27
C HIS A 167 3.13 11.06 7.89
N ARG A 168 3.60 12.22 7.45
CA ARG A 168 3.09 13.54 7.81
C ARG A 168 2.97 14.37 6.55
N LEU A 169 1.96 15.23 6.49
CA LEU A 169 1.76 16.15 5.38
C LEU A 169 1.95 17.58 5.90
N LEU A 170 2.98 18.26 5.39
CA LEU A 170 3.23 19.66 5.66
C LEU A 170 2.61 20.50 4.53
N LEU A 171 1.84 21.52 4.89
CA LEU A 171 1.31 22.49 3.93
C LEU A 171 1.91 23.86 4.25
N GLU A 172 2.51 24.47 3.24
CA GLU A 172 3.18 25.77 3.37
C GLU A 172 2.73 26.70 2.25
N VAL A 173 2.48 27.96 2.61
CA VAL A 173 2.13 29.01 1.65
C VAL A 173 3.38 29.81 1.33
N PHE A 174 3.71 29.86 0.04
CA PHE A 174 4.84 30.58 -0.51
C PHE A 174 4.37 31.76 -1.36
N ASP A 175 5.29 32.67 -1.62
CA ASP A 175 5.12 33.82 -2.51
C ASP A 175 6.08 33.62 -3.69
N GLU A 176 5.56 33.49 -4.91
CA GLU A 176 6.36 33.33 -6.12
C GLU A 176 6.91 34.69 -6.56
N ASN A 177 7.90 35.20 -5.82
CA ASN A 177 8.51 36.48 -6.15
C ASN A 177 9.30 36.37 -7.46
N ARG A 178 9.05 37.32 -8.37
CA ARG A 178 9.65 37.40 -9.71
C ARG A 178 11.03 38.08 -9.76
N LEU A 179 11.70 38.29 -8.63
CA LEU A 179 12.97 39.03 -8.57
C LEU A 179 14.08 38.19 -7.93
N ASP A 180 14.46 37.12 -8.62
CA ASP A 180 15.84 36.64 -8.59
C ASP A 180 16.64 37.59 -9.51
N PHE A 181 17.15 38.69 -8.96
CA PHE A 181 18.29 39.33 -9.61
C PHE A 181 19.52 38.46 -9.33
N GLN A 182 20.12 37.93 -10.40
CA GLN A 182 21.47 37.35 -10.40
C GLN A 182 22.51 38.29 -9.80
#